data_AF-A0A7X9QEK5-F1
#
_entry.id   AF-A0A7X9QEK5-F1
#
_cell.length_a   1.000
_cell.length_b   1.000
_cell.length_c   1.000
_cell.angle_alpha   90.00
_cell.angle_beta   90.00
_cell.angle_gamma   90.00
#
_symmetry.space_group_name_H-M   'P 1'
#
loop_
_entity.id
_entity.type
_entity.pdbx_description
1 polymer ?
#
loop_
_entity_poly.entity_id
_entity_poly.type
_entity_poly.pdbx_seq_one_letter_code
_entity_poly.pdbx_strand_id
1 'polypeptide(L)'
;MSETPYRYTAELAGQIETAWQDRWETEGTFHAPNPAGVWAEPEKVAGREKLFVLDMFPYPSGAGLHVGHPLGYIGTDTWARYQR
;
A
#
# COMPACT_ATOMS: atom_id res chain seq x y z
N MET A 1 -22.15 26.75 11.65
CA MET A 1 -20.71 26.74 11.29
C MET A 1 -20.18 25.36 11.67
N SER A 2 -19.40 24.71 10.79
CA SER A 2 -18.77 23.42 11.12
C SER A 2 -17.86 23.57 12.34
N GLU A 3 -17.89 22.63 13.28
CA GLU A 3 -16.99 22.61 14.46
C GLU A 3 -15.50 22.49 14.08
N THR A 4 -15.19 22.03 12.86
CA THR A 4 -13.81 21.87 12.37
C THR A 4 -13.60 22.59 11.03
N PRO A 5 -13.55 23.94 10.99
CA PRO A 5 -13.50 24.70 9.74
C PRO A 5 -12.17 24.56 8.97
N TYR A 6 -11.09 24.13 9.62
CA TYR A 6 -9.74 24.06 9.04
C TYR A 6 -9.16 22.64 8.93
N ARG A 7 -9.97 21.61 9.17
CA ARG A 7 -9.55 20.21 9.02
C ARG A 7 -10.73 19.30 8.70
N TYR A 8 -10.44 18.17 8.08
CA TYR A 8 -11.40 17.08 7.98
C TYR A 8 -11.62 16.41 9.35
N THR A 9 -12.77 15.74 9.50
CA THR A 9 -13.10 14.94 10.68
C THR A 9 -12.56 13.52 10.53
N ALA A 10 -12.45 12.77 11.63
CA ALA A 10 -12.06 11.35 11.57
C ALA A 10 -13.05 10.52 10.72
N GLU A 11 -14.34 10.88 10.75
CA GLU A 11 -15.37 10.26 9.91
C GLU A 11 -15.09 10.48 8.42
N LEU A 12 -14.81 11.72 8.01
CA LEU A 12 -14.48 12.03 6.62
C LEU A 12 -13.17 11.37 6.18
N ALA A 13 -12.16 11.31 7.08
CA ALA A 13 -10.92 10.59 6.83
C ALA A 13 -11.20 9.11 6.54
N GLY A 14 -11.97 8.44 7.41
CA GLY A 14 -12.32 7.04 7.26
C GLY A 14 -13.09 6.75 5.96
N GLN A 15 -13.99 7.64 5.54
CA GLN A 15 -14.69 7.53 4.26
C GLN A 15 -13.73 7.59 3.07
N ILE A 16 -12.80 8.55 3.08
CA ILE A 16 -11.80 8.72 2.01
C ILE A 16 -10.84 7.51 1.97
N GLU A 17 -10.33 7.10 3.14
CA GLU A 17 -9.39 5.98 3.26
C GLU A 17 -10.02 4.66 2.79
N THR A 18 -11.25 4.37 3.23
CA THR A 18 -11.98 3.15 2.84
C THR A 18 -12.25 3.16 1.33
N ALA A 19 -12.72 4.28 0.77
CA ALA A 19 -12.99 4.38 -0.66
C ALA A 19 -11.74 4.12 -1.52
N TRP A 20 -10.56 4.56 -1.07
CA TRP A 20 -9.30 4.26 -1.76
C TRP A 20 -8.88 2.80 -1.60
N GLN A 21 -9.04 2.22 -0.41
CA GLN A 21 -8.77 0.81 -0.15
C GLN A 21 -9.62 -0.10 -1.05
N ASP A 22 -10.94 0.14 -1.10
CA ASP A 22 -11.89 -0.61 -1.94
C ASP A 22 -11.53 -0.53 -3.42
N ARG A 23 -11.14 0.68 -3.87
CA ARG A 23 -10.71 0.90 -5.25
C ARG A 23 -9.43 0.14 -5.57
N TRP A 24 -8.41 0.22 -4.71
CA TRP A 24 -7.14 -0.48 -4.94
C TRP A 24 -7.31 -1.99 -4.98
N GLU A 25 -8.18 -2.53 -4.15
CA GLU A 25 -8.53 -3.95 -4.15
C GLU A 25 -9.27 -4.34 -5.44
N THR A 26 -10.31 -3.59 -5.82
CA THR A 26 -11.10 -3.84 -7.03
C THR A 26 -10.25 -3.78 -8.30
N GLU A 27 -9.33 -2.83 -8.38
CA GLU A 27 -8.43 -2.66 -9.54
C GLU A 27 -7.21 -3.58 -9.49
N GLY A 28 -6.97 -4.30 -8.38
CA GLY A 28 -5.75 -5.09 -8.19
C GLY A 28 -4.47 -4.24 -8.25
N THR A 29 -4.52 -3.00 -7.75
CA THR A 29 -3.46 -1.98 -7.91
C THR A 29 -2.07 -2.45 -7.45
N PHE A 30 -2.01 -3.38 -6.49
CA PHE A 30 -0.76 -3.90 -5.95
C PHE A 30 -0.35 -5.27 -6.50
N HIS A 31 -1.05 -5.80 -7.51
CA HIS A 31 -0.61 -7.00 -8.21
C HIS A 31 0.70 -6.74 -8.95
N ALA A 32 1.73 -7.52 -8.64
CA ALA A 32 3.04 -7.41 -9.29
C ALA A 32 3.00 -8.10 -10.66
N PRO A 33 3.25 -7.38 -11.77
CA PRO A 33 3.32 -8.00 -13.08
C PRO A 33 4.55 -8.92 -13.17
N ASN A 34 4.41 -10.05 -13.86
CA ASN A 34 5.52 -10.98 -14.00
C ASN A 34 6.52 -10.51 -15.08
N PRO A 35 7.80 -10.26 -14.76
CA PRO A 35 8.76 -9.73 -15.73
C PRO A 35 9.34 -10.75 -16.70
N ALA A 36 9.19 -12.06 -16.48
CA ALA A 36 9.86 -13.07 -17.29
C ALA A 36 9.17 -14.44 -17.29
N GLY A 37 9.61 -15.31 -18.21
CA GLY A 37 9.12 -16.69 -18.34
C GLY A 37 7.89 -16.83 -19.24
N VAL A 38 7.30 -18.03 -19.27
CA VAL A 38 6.15 -18.36 -20.14
C VAL A 38 4.87 -17.61 -19.76
N TRP A 39 4.83 -17.04 -18.56
CA TRP A 39 3.73 -16.24 -18.03
C TRP A 39 4.11 -14.76 -17.87
N ALA A 40 5.07 -14.26 -18.66
CA ALA A 40 5.51 -12.87 -18.58
C ALA A 40 4.41 -11.90 -19.04
N GLU A 41 4.36 -10.73 -18.41
CA GLU A 41 3.44 -9.63 -18.71
C GLU A 41 4.23 -8.36 -19.11
N PRO A 42 4.98 -8.39 -20.23
CA PRO A 42 5.93 -7.33 -20.59
C PRO A 42 5.27 -5.95 -20.71
N GLU A 43 4.04 -5.90 -21.21
CA GLU A 43 3.24 -4.68 -21.34
C GLU A 43 2.96 -4.01 -19.98
N LYS A 44 2.81 -4.80 -18.91
CA LYS A 44 2.52 -4.28 -17.56
C LYS A 44 3.77 -3.84 -16.82
N VAL A 45 4.93 -4.38 -17.17
CA VAL A 45 6.22 -4.01 -16.56
C VAL A 45 6.71 -2.67 -17.13
N ALA A 46 6.34 -2.36 -18.37
CA ALA A 46 6.68 -1.10 -19.07
C ALA A 46 8.18 -0.75 -19.02
N GLY A 47 9.04 -1.75 -19.18
CA GLY A 47 10.50 -1.58 -19.20
C GLY A 47 11.17 -1.30 -17.85
N ARG A 48 10.41 -1.33 -16.74
CA ARG A 48 10.97 -1.17 -15.39
C ARG A 48 11.80 -2.39 -14.98
N GLU A 49 12.86 -2.14 -14.22
CA GLU A 49 13.65 -3.21 -13.61
C GLU A 49 12.88 -3.90 -12.48
N LYS A 50 13.08 -5.21 -12.33
CA LYS A 50 12.48 -5.99 -11.25
C LYS A 50 13.06 -5.54 -9.90
N LEU A 51 12.19 -5.08 -9.01
CA LEU A 51 12.50 -4.73 -7.64
C LEU A 51 11.76 -5.65 -6.66
N PHE A 52 12.42 -6.08 -5.60
CA PHE A 52 11.78 -6.77 -4.49
C PHE A 52 12.12 -6.06 -3.18
N VAL A 53 11.10 -5.46 -2.57
CA VAL A 53 11.17 -4.80 -1.26
C VAL A 53 10.46 -5.70 -0.25
N LEU A 54 11.08 -5.96 0.90
CA LEU A 54 10.58 -6.93 1.87
C LEU A 54 10.60 -6.35 3.28
N ASP A 55 9.47 -6.45 3.96
CA ASP A 55 9.36 -6.24 5.40
C ASP A 55 9.62 -7.53 6.17
N MET A 56 10.20 -7.41 7.36
CA MET A 56 10.22 -8.52 8.32
C MET A 56 8.79 -8.75 8.83
N PHE A 57 8.23 -9.91 8.49
CA PHE A 57 6.87 -10.27 8.90
C PHE A 57 6.77 -10.36 10.43
N PRO A 58 5.67 -9.86 11.03
CA PRO A 58 5.52 -9.82 12.48
C PRO A 58 5.11 -11.19 13.05
N TYR A 59 5.41 -11.42 14.33
CA TYR A 59 4.90 -12.58 15.07
C TYR A 59 3.47 -12.31 15.60
N PRO A 60 2.55 -13.29 15.55
CA PRO A 60 1.18 -13.15 16.06
C PRO A 60 1.12 -13.38 17.58
N SER A 61 1.91 -12.63 18.35
CA SER A 61 2.11 -12.86 19.79
C SER A 61 1.46 -11.79 20.69
N GLY A 62 0.47 -11.05 20.17
CA GLY A 62 -0.29 -10.04 20.89
C GLY A 62 -1.68 -9.84 20.29
N ALA A 63 -2.47 -8.94 20.85
CA ALA A 63 -3.81 -8.63 20.34
C ALA A 63 -3.80 -7.93 18.97
N GLY A 64 -2.67 -7.33 18.59
CA GLY A 64 -2.48 -6.64 17.33
C GLY A 64 -1.11 -5.96 17.24
N LEU A 65 -0.90 -5.21 16.17
CA LEU A 65 0.30 -4.41 15.97
C LEU A 65 0.24 -3.13 16.82
N HIS A 66 1.34 -2.78 17.50
CA HIS A 66 1.55 -1.44 18.05
C HIS A 66 2.14 -0.48 17.00
N VAL A 67 2.11 0.83 17.28
CA VAL A 67 2.56 1.94 16.40
C VAL A 67 4.04 1.88 15.96
N GLY A 68 4.83 0.95 16.52
CA GLY A 68 6.22 0.74 16.13
C GLY A 68 6.38 -0.18 14.92
N HIS A 69 5.46 -1.14 14.72
CA HIS A 69 5.50 -2.02 13.55
C HIS A 69 5.39 -1.27 12.21
N PRO A 70 4.43 -0.35 12.01
CA PRO A 70 4.29 0.33 10.73
C PRO A 70 5.46 1.28 10.42
N LEU A 71 6.34 1.62 11.38
CA LEU A 71 7.49 2.49 11.10
C LEU A 71 8.37 1.90 9.99
N GLY A 72 8.70 0.60 10.08
CA GLY A 72 9.45 -0.09 9.03
C GLY A 72 8.63 -0.22 7.74
N TYR A 73 7.36 -0.61 7.89
CA TYR A 73 6.47 -0.90 6.75
C TYR A 73 6.16 0.34 5.91
N ILE A 74 6.10 1.53 6.52
CA ILE A 74 5.92 2.79 5.79
C ILE A 74 7.17 3.14 4.99
N GLY A 75 8.36 2.86 5.53
CA GLY A 75 9.62 3.12 4.83
C GLY A 75 9.75 2.28 3.56
N THR A 76 9.44 0.99 3.65
CA THR A 76 9.42 0.07 2.52
C THR A 76 8.27 0.36 1.55
N ASP A 77 7.07 0.68 2.03
CA ASP A 77 5.92 1.04 1.18
C ASP A 77 6.18 2.34 0.39
N THR A 78 6.76 3.36 1.03
CA THR A 78 7.13 4.62 0.36
C THR A 78 8.13 4.37 -0.77
N TRP A 79 9.19 3.61 -0.51
CA TRP A 79 10.17 3.25 -1.53
C TRP A 79 9.57 2.41 -2.66
N ALA A 80 8.75 1.41 -2.33
CA ALA A 80 8.10 0.56 -3.31
C ALA A 80 7.12 1.34 -4.20
N ARG A 81 6.40 2.33 -3.66
CA ARG A 81 5.52 3.23 -4.43
C ARG A 81 6.31 4.17 -5.33
N TYR A 82 7.44 4.69 -4.88
CA TYR A 82 8.31 5.54 -5.70
C TYR A 82 8.84 4.79 -6.94
N GLN A 83 9.09 3.48 -6.81
CA GLN A 83 9.65 2.63 -7.87
C GLN A 83 8.60 2.04 -8.82
N ARG A 84 7.30 2.16 -8.53
CA ARG A 84 6.18 1.71 -9.39
C ARG A 84 5.80 2.78 -10.40
#